data_AF-A0A081C3P7-F1
#
_entry.id   AF-A0A081C3P7-F1
#
_cell.length_a   1.000
_cell.length_b   1.000
_cell.length_c   1.000
_cell.angle_alpha   90.00
_cell.angle_beta   90.00
_cell.angle_gamma   90.00
#
_symmetry.space_group_name_H-M   'P 1'
#
loop_
_entity.id
_entity.type
_entity.pdbx_description
1 polymer ?
#
loop_
_entity_poly.entity_id
_entity_poly.type
_entity_poly.pdbx_seq_one_letter_code
_entity_poly.pdbx_strand_id
1 'polypeptide(L)'
;MDFIKKVQEIERHFPLKDYTMTSKMCLEVVEQMLRYVLQHQETRLGESTQLRIREAENFIGRGEAHLDQFSLWQLIGVFRKARFVDAWELASGRELSGIRLMNLDELPRLHKKFFHDQKSATRTEAELLLYCVHVLGETFELVRASKFPALSLLFSGGELQ
;
A
#
# COMPACT_ATOMS: atom_id res chain seq x y z
N MET A 1 -6.28 -2.76 13.65
CA MET A 1 -5.30 -1.65 13.72
C MET A 1 -6.01 -0.34 13.45
N ASP A 2 -5.64 0.76 14.13
CA ASP A 2 -6.18 2.09 13.88
C ASP A 2 -5.34 2.81 12.80
N PHE A 3 -5.75 2.67 11.53
CA PHE A 3 -5.00 3.21 10.39
C PHE A 3 -4.85 4.73 10.46
N ILE A 4 -5.87 5.46 10.93
CA ILE A 4 -5.82 6.92 11.03
C ILE A 4 -4.70 7.35 11.96
N LYS A 5 -4.62 6.77 13.16
CA LYS A 5 -3.54 7.09 14.11
C LYS A 5 -2.17 6.75 13.55
N LYS A 6 -2.04 5.63 12.83
CA LYS A 6 -0.77 5.21 12.25
C LYS A 6 -0.29 6.13 11.14
N VAL A 7 -1.17 6.57 10.24
CA VAL A 7 -0.81 7.57 9.22
C VAL A 7 -0.40 8.88 9.88
N GLN A 8 -1.14 9.36 10.89
CA GLN A 8 -0.77 10.57 11.63
C GLN A 8 0.56 10.45 12.39
N GLU A 9 0.93 9.24 12.81
CA GLU A 9 2.21 8.96 13.46
C GLU A 9 3.37 9.08 12.45
N ILE A 10 3.19 8.51 11.25
CA ILE A 10 4.14 8.61 10.14
C ILE A 10 4.32 10.06 9.70
N GLU A 11 3.22 10.79 9.49
CA GLU A 11 3.23 12.21 9.11
C GLU A 11 3.95 13.09 10.12
N ARG A 12 3.87 12.76 11.43
CA ARG A 12 4.60 13.46 12.49
C ARG A 12 6.09 13.15 12.50
N HIS A 13 6.49 11.97 12.06
CA HIS A 13 7.91 11.57 11.98
C HIS A 13 8.61 12.13 10.74
N PHE A 14 7.90 12.26 9.61
CA PHE A 14 8.49 12.69 8.35
C PHE A 14 9.28 14.03 8.43
N PRO A 15 8.78 15.10 9.10
CA PRO A 15 9.52 16.36 9.27
C PRO A 15 10.80 16.25 10.09
N LEU A 16 10.96 15.19 10.89
CA LEU A 16 12.16 14.96 11.71
C LEU A 16 13.36 14.49 10.88
N LYS A 17 13.18 14.29 9.57
CA LYS A 17 14.20 13.83 8.60
C LYS A 17 14.76 12.44 8.87
N ASP A 18 14.12 11.65 9.74
CA ASP A 18 14.39 10.22 9.86
C ASP A 18 13.63 9.46 8.76
N TYR A 19 14.14 9.57 7.53
CA TYR A 19 13.53 8.95 6.36
C TYR A 19 13.56 7.43 6.43
N THR A 20 14.53 6.83 7.11
CA THR A 20 14.66 5.37 7.22
C THR A 20 13.57 4.82 8.13
N MET A 21 13.40 5.41 9.33
CA MET A 21 12.31 5.01 10.22
C MET A 21 10.95 5.24 9.57
N THR A 22 10.76 6.43 8.98
CA THR A 22 9.50 6.77 8.30
C THR A 22 9.17 5.77 7.19
N SER A 23 10.16 5.40 6.37
CA SER A 23 9.99 4.40 5.30
C SER A 23 9.60 3.02 5.83
N LYS A 24 10.21 2.57 6.94
CA LYS A 24 9.86 1.30 7.58
C LYS A 24 8.42 1.31 8.08
N MET A 25 8.02 2.37 8.79
CA MET A 25 6.65 2.54 9.27
C MET A 25 5.65 2.56 8.10
N CYS A 26 5.96 3.25 7.00
CA CYS A 26 5.11 3.24 5.80
C CYS A 26 4.92 1.83 5.26
N LEU A 27 6.00 1.05 5.08
CA LEU A 27 5.92 -0.31 4.53
C LEU A 27 5.12 -1.24 5.44
N GLU A 28 5.29 -1.15 6.75
CA GLU A 28 4.49 -1.89 7.73
C GLU A 28 3.01 -1.53 7.60
N VAL A 29 2.68 -0.25 7.52
CA VAL A 29 1.29 0.21 7.37
C VAL A 29 0.70 -0.24 6.04
N VAL A 30 1.45 -0.15 4.94
CA VAL A 30 1.01 -0.63 3.62
C VAL A 30 0.72 -2.12 3.65
N GLU A 31 1.61 -2.94 4.23
CA GLU A 31 1.39 -4.38 4.37
C GLU A 31 0.08 -4.67 5.11
N GLN A 32 -0.11 -4.01 6.25
CA GLN A 32 -1.31 -4.20 7.07
C GLN A 32 -2.58 -3.67 6.39
N MET A 33 -2.50 -2.60 5.60
CA MET A 33 -3.62 -2.10 4.79
C MET A 33 -4.02 -3.13 3.73
N LEU A 34 -3.04 -3.65 2.97
CA LEU A 34 -3.30 -4.66 1.93
C LEU A 34 -3.90 -5.93 2.54
N ARG A 35 -3.35 -6.39 3.66
CA ARG A 35 -3.86 -7.55 4.41
C ARG A 35 -5.31 -7.32 4.83
N TYR A 36 -5.59 -6.19 5.46
CA TYR A 36 -6.92 -5.84 5.92
C TYR A 36 -7.94 -5.78 4.77
N VAL A 37 -7.57 -5.13 3.67
CA VAL A 37 -8.42 -4.97 2.48
C VAL A 37 -8.77 -6.32 1.88
N LEU A 38 -7.77 -7.19 1.68
CA LEU A 38 -7.99 -8.53 1.13
C LEU A 38 -8.88 -9.40 2.05
N GLN A 39 -8.73 -9.29 3.36
CA GLN A 39 -9.49 -10.10 4.32
C GLN A 39 -10.92 -9.60 4.59
N HIS A 40 -11.13 -8.29 4.64
CA HIS A 40 -12.38 -7.72 5.17
C HIS A 40 -13.23 -7.07 4.10
N GLN A 41 -12.60 -6.51 3.06
CA GLN A 41 -13.32 -5.78 2.02
C GLN A 41 -13.73 -6.65 0.83
N GLU A 42 -13.27 -7.92 0.76
CA GLU A 42 -13.72 -8.85 -0.26
C GLU A 42 -15.24 -9.09 -0.23
N THR A 43 -15.87 -8.96 0.94
CA THR A 43 -17.33 -9.08 1.12
C THR A 43 -18.13 -8.03 0.35
N ARG A 44 -17.51 -6.88 0.02
CA ARG A 44 -18.11 -5.82 -0.81
C ARG A 44 -17.98 -6.11 -2.31
N LEU A 45 -17.24 -7.15 -2.68
CA LEU A 45 -17.00 -7.57 -4.06
C LEU A 45 -17.93 -8.72 -4.43
N GLY A 46 -18.24 -8.87 -5.72
CA GLY A 46 -19.05 -9.99 -6.21
C GLY A 46 -18.38 -11.35 -5.98
N GLU A 47 -19.19 -12.42 -5.90
CA GLU A 47 -18.75 -13.79 -5.60
C GLU A 47 -17.61 -14.28 -6.50
N SER A 48 -17.64 -13.94 -7.79
CA SER A 48 -16.58 -14.28 -8.74
C SER A 48 -15.23 -13.69 -8.34
N THR A 49 -15.20 -12.47 -7.79
CA THR A 49 -13.96 -11.86 -7.30
C THR A 49 -13.51 -12.49 -6.00
N GLN A 50 -14.42 -12.76 -5.07
CA GLN A 50 -14.08 -13.46 -3.83
C GLN A 50 -13.48 -14.84 -4.12
N LEU A 51 -14.01 -15.57 -5.10
CA LEU A 51 -13.43 -16.83 -5.56
C LEU A 51 -12.00 -16.63 -6.08
N ARG A 52 -11.76 -15.63 -6.94
CA ARG A 52 -10.42 -15.33 -7.46
C ARG A 52 -9.43 -14.93 -6.35
N ILE A 53 -9.88 -14.26 -5.30
CA ILE A 53 -9.05 -13.95 -4.13
C ILE A 53 -8.66 -15.25 -3.42
N ARG A 54 -9.61 -16.12 -3.12
CA ARG A 54 -9.36 -17.43 -2.49
C ARG A 54 -8.46 -18.34 -3.32
N GLU A 55 -8.67 -18.38 -4.64
CA GLU A 55 -7.79 -19.12 -5.56
C GLU A 55 -6.37 -18.55 -5.59
N ALA A 56 -6.24 -17.22 -5.59
CA ALA A 56 -4.95 -16.55 -5.55
C ALA A 56 -4.23 -16.79 -4.21
N GLU A 57 -4.94 -16.73 -3.09
CA GLU A 57 -4.45 -17.07 -1.76
C GLU A 57 -3.95 -18.52 -1.74
N ASN A 58 -4.79 -19.49 -2.11
CA ASN A 58 -4.42 -20.90 -2.14
C ASN A 58 -3.21 -21.17 -3.04
N PHE A 59 -3.14 -20.51 -4.21
CA PHE A 59 -2.02 -20.65 -5.12
C PHE A 59 -0.70 -20.10 -4.53
N ILE A 60 -0.74 -18.91 -3.94
CA ILE A 60 0.46 -18.22 -3.41
C ILE A 60 0.92 -18.85 -2.09
N GLY A 61 -0.03 -19.18 -1.21
CA GLY A 61 0.19 -19.86 0.06
C GLY A 61 0.39 -21.37 -0.07
N ARG A 62 0.25 -21.92 -1.28
CA ARG A 62 0.35 -23.36 -1.59
C ARG A 62 -0.60 -24.23 -0.76
N GLY A 63 -1.72 -23.66 -0.33
CA GLY A 63 -2.71 -24.29 0.56
C GLY A 63 -2.26 -24.43 2.02
N GLU A 64 -1.07 -23.94 2.38
CA GLU A 64 -0.50 -24.07 3.74
C GLU A 64 -0.52 -22.75 4.51
N ALA A 65 -0.40 -21.63 3.80
CA ALA A 65 -0.39 -20.30 4.38
C ALA A 65 -1.60 -19.48 3.93
N HIS A 66 -2.07 -18.63 4.83
CA HIS A 66 -3.24 -17.77 4.62
C HIS A 66 -2.88 -16.28 4.58
N LEU A 67 -3.85 -15.46 4.19
CA LEU A 67 -3.67 -14.00 4.08
C LEU A 67 -3.11 -13.35 5.34
N ASP A 68 -3.32 -13.90 6.54
CA ASP A 68 -2.79 -13.40 7.82
C ASP A 68 -1.29 -13.66 8.03
N GLN A 69 -0.73 -14.60 7.27
CA GLN A 69 0.68 -15.02 7.35
C GLN A 69 1.51 -14.51 6.16
N PHE A 70 0.87 -13.98 5.13
CA PHE A 70 1.56 -13.54 3.91
C PHE A 70 2.47 -12.34 4.16
N SER A 71 3.66 -12.36 3.59
CA SER A 71 4.52 -11.18 3.47
C SER A 71 3.93 -10.14 2.51
N LEU A 72 4.42 -8.89 2.56
CA LEU A 72 4.07 -7.84 1.59
C LEU A 72 4.11 -8.29 0.12
N TRP A 73 5.14 -9.03 -0.30
CA TRP A 73 5.24 -9.56 -1.66
C TRP A 73 4.06 -10.49 -2.00
N GLN A 74 3.73 -11.41 -1.08
CA GLN A 74 2.64 -12.36 -1.28
C GLN A 74 1.28 -11.66 -1.34
N LEU A 75 1.05 -10.66 -0.49
CA LEU A 75 -0.17 -9.84 -0.51
C LEU A 75 -0.33 -9.10 -1.85
N ILE A 76 0.74 -8.46 -2.35
CA ILE A 76 0.74 -7.81 -3.67
C ILE A 76 0.46 -8.84 -4.78
N GLY A 77 1.02 -10.05 -4.66
CA GLY A 77 0.75 -11.16 -5.56
C GLY A 77 -0.74 -11.52 -5.61
N VAL A 78 -1.40 -11.66 -4.46
CA VAL A 78 -2.85 -11.94 -4.39
C VAL A 78 -3.63 -10.81 -5.03
N PHE A 79 -3.31 -9.57 -4.65
CA PHE A 79 -3.99 -8.37 -5.10
C PHE A 79 -4.01 -8.26 -6.63
N ARG A 80 -2.91 -8.63 -7.29
CA ARG A 80 -2.78 -8.67 -8.74
C ARG A 80 -3.49 -9.87 -9.36
N LYS A 81 -3.25 -11.07 -8.84
CA LYS A 81 -3.82 -12.30 -9.39
C LYS A 81 -5.36 -12.30 -9.33
N ALA A 82 -5.92 -11.70 -8.27
CA ALA A 82 -7.36 -11.49 -8.14
C ALA A 82 -7.90 -10.31 -8.97
N ARG A 83 -7.04 -9.50 -9.60
CA ARG A 83 -7.38 -8.21 -10.24
C ARG A 83 -8.20 -7.33 -9.30
N PHE A 84 -7.74 -7.19 -8.06
CA PHE A 84 -8.51 -6.56 -6.98
C PHE A 84 -8.88 -5.10 -7.30
N VAL A 85 -7.94 -4.32 -7.86
CA VAL A 85 -8.19 -2.91 -8.24
C VAL A 85 -9.35 -2.80 -9.23
N ASP A 86 -9.34 -3.61 -10.29
CA ASP A 86 -10.40 -3.59 -11.30
C ASP A 86 -11.76 -3.94 -10.68
N ALA A 87 -11.79 -4.93 -9.78
CA ALA A 87 -13.00 -5.33 -9.09
C ALA A 87 -13.50 -4.26 -8.10
N TRP A 88 -12.59 -3.58 -7.40
CA TRP A 88 -12.92 -2.51 -6.48
C TRP A 88 -13.44 -1.27 -7.19
N GLU A 89 -12.83 -0.91 -8.33
CA GLU A 89 -13.29 0.18 -9.19
C GLU A 89 -14.72 -0.07 -9.67
N LEU A 90 -15.00 -1.28 -10.14
CA LEU A 90 -16.36 -1.68 -10.54
C LEU A 90 -17.36 -1.63 -9.38
N ALA A 91 -16.98 -2.13 -8.21
CA ALA A 91 -17.87 -2.20 -7.04
C ALA A 91 -18.12 -0.83 -6.39
N SER A 92 -17.10 0.04 -6.36
CA SER A 92 -17.19 1.37 -5.75
C SER A 92 -17.71 2.44 -6.69
N GLY A 93 -17.67 2.21 -8.02
CA GLY A 93 -18.01 3.20 -9.03
C GLY A 93 -17.06 4.40 -9.07
N ARG A 94 -15.89 4.31 -8.42
CA ARG A 94 -14.88 5.37 -8.34
C ARG A 94 -13.69 5.03 -9.22
N GLU A 95 -13.22 6.01 -9.99
CA GLU A 95 -11.98 5.87 -10.75
C GLU A 95 -10.79 5.73 -9.80
N LEU A 96 -9.97 4.70 -10.01
CA LEU A 96 -8.84 4.38 -9.15
C LEU A 96 -7.49 4.72 -9.79
N SER A 97 -7.39 5.89 -10.43
CA SER A 97 -6.17 6.34 -11.12
C SER A 97 -4.95 6.40 -10.20
N GLY A 98 -5.11 6.84 -8.95
CA GLY A 98 -4.01 6.94 -7.98
C GLY A 98 -3.31 5.61 -7.69
N ILE A 99 -4.08 4.53 -7.47
CA ILE A 99 -3.49 3.20 -7.22
C ILE A 99 -2.95 2.56 -8.50
N ARG A 100 -3.50 2.90 -9.67
CA ARG A 100 -2.99 2.43 -10.97
C ARG A 100 -1.63 3.06 -11.32
N LEU A 101 -1.40 4.30 -10.89
CA LEU A 101 -0.11 4.98 -11.01
C LEU A 101 0.90 4.50 -9.95
N MET A 102 0.46 3.77 -8.92
CA MET A 102 1.35 3.25 -7.89
C MET A 102 2.12 2.04 -8.41
N ASN A 103 3.45 2.14 -8.39
CA ASN A 103 4.30 1.00 -8.69
C ASN A 103 4.42 0.06 -7.48
N LEU A 104 3.48 -0.88 -7.35
CA LEU A 104 3.51 -1.89 -6.26
C LEU A 104 4.74 -2.81 -6.33
N ASP A 105 5.41 -2.97 -7.48
CA ASP A 105 6.64 -3.79 -7.59
C ASP A 105 7.82 -3.20 -6.83
N GLU A 106 7.78 -1.90 -6.60
CA GLU A 106 8.85 -1.20 -5.91
C GLU A 106 8.82 -1.48 -4.40
N LEU A 107 7.65 -1.77 -3.83
CA LEU A 107 7.47 -1.92 -2.39
C LEU A 107 8.26 -3.11 -1.81
N PRO A 108 8.24 -4.31 -2.42
CA PRO A 108 9.07 -5.41 -1.90
C PRO A 108 10.58 -5.15 -2.04
N ARG A 109 11.00 -4.41 -3.08
CA ARG A 109 12.40 -4.02 -3.25
C ARG A 109 12.85 -3.11 -2.10
N LEU A 110 12.03 -2.10 -1.78
CA LEU A 110 12.26 -1.19 -0.65
C LEU A 110 12.17 -1.92 0.69
N HIS A 111 11.23 -2.85 0.85
CA HIS A 111 11.14 -3.70 2.04
C HIS A 111 12.43 -4.50 2.26
N LYS A 112 12.93 -5.18 1.22
CA LYS A 112 14.23 -5.86 1.29
C LYS A 112 15.34 -4.90 1.69
N LYS A 113 15.43 -3.74 1.03
CA LYS A 113 16.45 -2.71 1.28
C LYS A 113 16.49 -2.27 2.76
N PHE A 114 15.33 -2.00 3.37
CA PHE A 114 15.28 -1.38 4.69
C PHE A 114 15.25 -2.39 5.85
N PHE A 115 14.62 -3.55 5.67
CA PHE A 115 14.47 -4.55 6.72
C PHE A 115 15.55 -5.64 6.69
N HIS A 116 16.02 -6.05 5.51
CA HIS A 116 17.01 -7.11 5.38
C HIS A 116 18.42 -6.56 5.17
N ASP A 117 18.60 -5.66 4.18
CA ASP A 117 19.92 -5.08 3.90
C ASP A 117 20.30 -3.96 4.89
N GLN A 118 19.35 -3.51 5.73
CA GLN A 118 19.50 -2.42 6.71
C GLN A 118 20.08 -1.11 6.12
N LYS A 119 19.79 -0.83 4.85
CA LYS A 119 20.25 0.38 4.18
C LYS A 119 19.38 1.58 4.55
N SER A 120 19.97 2.77 4.52
CA SER A 120 19.22 4.02 4.75
C SER A 120 18.27 4.33 3.60
N ALA A 121 17.14 4.95 3.94
CA ALA A 121 16.21 5.51 2.97
C ALA A 121 16.63 6.92 2.57
N THR A 122 16.43 7.23 1.29
CA THR A 122 16.48 8.61 0.80
C THR A 122 15.17 9.33 1.12
N ARG A 123 15.18 10.67 1.06
CA ARG A 123 13.96 11.47 1.17
C ARG A 123 12.91 11.07 0.14
N THR A 124 13.30 10.91 -1.12
CA THR A 124 12.40 10.53 -2.22
C THR A 124 11.74 9.16 -2.00
N GLU A 125 12.48 8.19 -1.48
CA GLU A 125 11.91 6.88 -1.13
C GLU A 125 10.88 6.99 0.00
N ALA A 126 11.14 7.82 1.01
CA ALA A 126 10.17 8.08 2.08
C ALA A 126 8.93 8.82 1.55
N GLU A 127 9.09 9.80 0.66
CA GLU A 127 7.97 10.52 0.02
C GLU A 127 7.12 9.59 -0.84
N LEU A 128 7.75 8.71 -1.63
CA LEU A 128 7.07 7.69 -2.41
C LEU A 128 6.26 6.75 -1.51
N LEU A 129 6.85 6.25 -0.43
CA LEU A 129 6.18 5.33 0.48
C LEU A 129 5.04 6.00 1.25
N LEU A 130 5.21 7.26 1.64
CA LEU A 130 4.15 8.05 2.26
C LEU A 130 3.00 8.26 1.28
N TYR A 131 3.28 8.60 0.03
CA TYR A 131 2.26 8.66 -1.03
C TYR A 131 1.51 7.33 -1.16
N CYS A 132 2.21 6.19 -1.12
CA CYS A 132 1.57 4.87 -1.16
C CYS A 132 0.59 4.65 0.01
N VAL A 133 0.97 5.06 1.23
CA VAL A 133 0.10 4.99 2.42
C VAL A 133 -1.18 5.81 2.21
N HIS A 134 -1.07 7.04 1.72
CA HIS A 134 -2.23 7.91 1.49
C HIS A 134 -3.14 7.36 0.40
N VAL A 135 -2.59 6.99 -0.75
CA VAL A 135 -3.39 6.46 -1.87
C VAL A 135 -4.11 5.18 -1.47
N LEU A 136 -3.44 4.23 -0.81
CA LEU A 136 -4.10 3.00 -0.36
C LEU A 136 -5.16 3.30 0.69
N GLY A 137 -4.84 4.13 1.67
CA GLY A 137 -5.75 4.49 2.74
C GLY A 137 -7.02 5.16 2.22
N GLU A 138 -6.91 6.07 1.25
CA GLU A 138 -8.04 6.81 0.68
C GLU A 138 -8.84 5.95 -0.31
N THR A 139 -8.15 5.17 -1.16
CA THR A 139 -8.78 4.27 -2.14
C THR A 139 -9.71 3.28 -1.45
N PHE A 140 -9.24 2.68 -0.36
CA PHE A 140 -9.97 1.65 0.39
C PHE A 140 -10.70 2.19 1.62
N GLU A 141 -10.89 3.51 1.73
CA GLU A 141 -11.68 4.15 2.79
C GLU A 141 -11.18 3.79 4.22
N LEU A 142 -9.89 3.47 4.36
CA LEU A 142 -9.25 3.13 5.64
C LEU A 142 -8.84 4.37 6.44
N VAL A 143 -8.59 5.47 5.72
CA VAL A 143 -8.37 6.80 6.30
C VAL A 143 -9.29 7.80 5.62
N ARG A 144 -9.65 8.88 6.33
CA ARG A 144 -10.37 9.98 5.73
C ARG A 144 -9.46 10.70 4.75
N ALA A 145 -10.03 11.24 3.66
CA ALA A 145 -9.33 12.06 2.70
C ALA A 145 -8.50 13.12 3.44
N SER A 146 -7.19 12.94 3.39
CA SER A 146 -6.21 13.84 3.97
C SER A 146 -5.87 14.86 2.89
N LYS A 147 -5.75 16.14 3.26
CA LYS A 147 -5.18 17.14 2.34
C LYS A 147 -3.67 16.90 2.26
N PHE A 148 -3.25 15.79 1.65
CA PHE A 148 -1.85 15.55 1.42
C PHE A 148 -1.42 16.37 0.19
N PRO A 149 -0.45 17.29 0.31
CA PRO A 149 0.08 18.04 -0.83
C PRO A 149 1.04 17.15 -1.63
N ALA A 150 0.58 16.01 -2.12
CA ALA A 150 1.46 14.97 -2.68
C ALA A 150 1.98 15.29 -4.08
N LEU A 151 1.22 16.04 -4.88
CA LEU A 151 1.55 16.20 -6.29
C LEU A 151 2.35 17.48 -6.56
N SER A 152 2.15 18.56 -5.79
CA SER A 152 2.90 19.80 -6.00
C SER A 152 4.37 19.70 -5.60
N LEU A 153 4.75 18.79 -4.69
CA LEU A 153 6.13 18.65 -4.20
C LEU A 153 6.97 17.63 -5.00
N LEU A 154 6.36 16.60 -5.58
CA LEU A 154 7.07 15.63 -6.43
C LEU A 154 7.44 16.19 -7.81
N PHE A 155 6.71 17.21 -8.29
CA PHE A 155 6.95 17.87 -9.58
C PHE A 155 7.54 19.29 -9.50
N SER A 156 7.73 19.85 -8.30
CA SER A 156 8.41 21.16 -8.12
C SER A 156 9.93 21.07 -8.02
N GLY A 157 10.52 19.87 -8.14
CA GLY A 157 11.97 19.68 -8.24
C GLY A 157 12.57 19.95 -9.63
N GLY A 158 11.77 20.49 -10.57
CA GLY A 158 12.17 20.81 -11.94
C GLY A 158 12.22 22.31 -12.21
N GLU A 159 12.79 23.12 -11.32
CA GLU A 159 13.24 24.46 -11.70
C GLU A 159 14.71 24.37 -12.11
N LEU A 160 14.92 24.32 -13.44
CA LEU A 160 16.15 24.75 -14.07
C LEU A 160 16.35 26.23 -13.73
N GLN A 161 17.24 26.53 -12.79
CA GLN A 161 18.03 27.75 -12.75
C GLN A 161 19.46 27.43 -12.32
#